data_AF-A0A2E1E257-F1
#
_entry.id   AF-A0A2E1E257-F1
#
_cell.length_a   1.000
_cell.length_b   1.000
_cell.length_c   1.000
_cell.angle_alpha   90.00
_cell.angle_beta   90.00
_cell.angle_gamma   90.00
#
_symmetry.space_group_name_H-M   'P 1'
#
loop_
_entity.id
_entity.type
_entity.pdbx_description
1 polymer ?
#
loop_
_entity_poly.entity_id
_entity_poly.type
_entity_poly.pdbx_seq_one_letter_code
_entity_poly.pdbx_strand_id
1 'polypeptide(L)'
;MSIQDRLNNLNEYLSSSKKVLGKSVVDIDKVREMVKEIRADLPRELEQSEIIISQKESILNESSEEAEKMSTDASMHSDEIIKEAQAQADEIIKEAQAQAEKLVSENEIVAGAEVRANEILTLAEQNKEEIVESAEQNHNEMISKATLVQEESENYSKQRRADADNYAKEVLFALEERLSLSLAQIRKGIEAMETEDMESQEQLA
;
A
#
# COMPACT_ATOMS: atom_id res chain seq x y z
N MET A 1 -7.67 -45.45 82.00
CA MET A 1 -8.66 -44.49 82.54
C MET A 1 -8.00 -43.14 82.52
N SER A 2 -8.68 -42.14 81.95
CA SER A 2 -8.25 -40.76 82.09
C SER A 2 -8.39 -40.31 83.55
N ILE A 3 -7.70 -39.24 83.93
CA ILE A 3 -7.92 -38.55 85.21
C ILE A 3 -9.39 -38.23 85.41
N GLN A 4 -10.10 -37.92 84.33
CA GLN A 4 -11.51 -37.58 84.34
C GLN A 4 -12.35 -38.81 84.69
N ASP A 5 -12.01 -39.99 84.18
CA ASP A 5 -12.65 -41.24 84.59
C ASP A 5 -12.39 -41.54 86.07
N ARG A 6 -11.18 -41.29 86.58
CA ARG A 6 -10.83 -41.50 87.99
C ARG A 6 -11.53 -40.52 88.93
N LEU A 7 -11.62 -39.25 88.56
CA LEU A 7 -12.38 -38.22 89.27
C LEU A 7 -13.87 -38.54 89.28
N ASN A 8 -14.41 -39.01 88.15
CA ASN A 8 -15.81 -39.46 88.05
C ASN A 8 -16.07 -40.67 88.95
N ASN A 9 -15.17 -41.67 88.94
CA ASN A 9 -15.27 -42.84 89.83
C ASN A 9 -15.22 -42.44 91.31
N LEU A 10 -14.34 -41.50 91.70
CA LEU A 10 -14.30 -40.96 93.05
C LEU A 10 -15.61 -40.24 93.40
N ASN A 11 -16.12 -39.40 92.51
CA ASN A 11 -17.37 -38.67 92.71
C ASN A 11 -18.58 -39.60 92.84
N GLU A 12 -18.64 -40.67 92.04
CA GLU A 12 -19.67 -41.70 92.09
C GLU A 12 -19.60 -42.53 93.38
N TYR A 13 -18.39 -42.87 93.83
CA TYR A 13 -18.18 -43.54 95.11
C TYR A 13 -18.61 -42.70 96.31
N LEU A 14 -18.32 -41.39 96.29
CA LEU A 14 -18.76 -40.46 97.33
C LEU A 14 -20.27 -40.26 97.30
N SER A 15 -20.88 -40.21 96.12
CA SER A 15 -22.33 -40.02 95.94
C SER A 15 -23.15 -41.24 96.36
N SER A 16 -22.59 -42.44 96.20
CA SER A 16 -23.23 -43.72 96.58
C SER A 16 -23.01 -44.12 98.06
N SER A 17 -22.35 -43.26 98.86
CA SER A 17 -22.05 -43.51 100.26
C SER A 17 -23.31 -43.60 101.15
N LYS A 18 -23.29 -44.52 102.11
CA LYS A 18 -24.42 -44.76 103.04
C LYS A 18 -24.57 -43.57 103.99
N LYS A 19 -25.76 -42.99 104.07
CA LYS A 19 -26.04 -41.87 104.99
C LYS A 19 -26.44 -42.37 106.39
N VAL A 20 -25.78 -41.84 107.42
CA VAL A 20 -26.10 -42.08 108.84
C VAL A 20 -26.17 -40.73 109.55
N LEU A 21 -27.33 -40.41 110.16
CA LEU A 21 -27.59 -39.14 110.85
C LEU A 21 -27.26 -37.89 110.00
N GLY A 22 -27.65 -37.91 108.72
CA GLY A 22 -27.42 -36.80 107.79
C GLY A 22 -25.99 -36.67 107.25
N LYS A 23 -25.05 -37.51 107.70
CA LYS A 23 -23.66 -37.54 107.24
C LYS A 23 -23.40 -38.77 106.37
N SER A 24 -22.61 -38.60 105.31
CA SER A 24 -22.13 -39.70 104.47
C SER A 24 -21.04 -40.49 105.19
N VAL A 25 -21.21 -41.80 105.28
CA VAL A 25 -20.19 -42.71 105.83
C VAL A 25 -19.36 -43.25 104.68
N VAL A 26 -18.06 -43.01 104.75
CA VAL A 26 -17.11 -43.32 103.67
C VAL A 26 -15.94 -44.11 104.23
N ASP A 27 -15.42 -45.06 103.44
CA ASP A 27 -14.16 -45.73 103.74
C ASP A 27 -13.01 -44.79 103.37
N ILE A 28 -12.35 -44.25 104.39
CA ILE A 28 -11.29 -43.26 104.21
C ILE A 28 -10.05 -43.85 103.54
N ASP A 29 -9.79 -45.15 103.72
CA ASP A 29 -8.65 -45.82 103.12
C ASP A 29 -8.89 -46.04 101.63
N LYS A 30 -10.13 -46.39 101.25
CA LYS A 30 -10.52 -46.50 99.84
C LYS A 30 -10.51 -45.15 99.12
N VAL A 31 -10.96 -44.07 99.76
CA VAL A 31 -10.86 -42.70 99.20
C VAL A 31 -9.40 -42.27 99.05
N ARG A 32 -8.55 -42.57 100.05
CA ARG A 32 -7.10 -42.28 99.99
C ARG A 32 -6.44 -42.96 98.80
N GLU A 33 -6.76 -44.21 98.53
CA GLU A 33 -6.14 -44.93 97.41
C GLU A 33 -6.59 -44.33 96.07
N MET A 34 -7.87 -44.00 95.90
CA MET A 34 -8.36 -43.30 94.70
C MET A 34 -7.69 -41.94 94.50
N VAL A 35 -7.55 -41.14 95.56
CA VAL A 35 -6.85 -39.84 95.50
C VAL A 35 -5.37 -40.01 95.20
N LYS A 36 -4.73 -41.05 95.74
CA LYS A 36 -3.32 -41.37 95.48
C LYS A 36 -3.09 -41.77 94.03
N GLU A 37 -3.98 -42.56 93.44
CA GLU A 37 -3.94 -42.90 92.00
C GLU A 37 -4.13 -41.65 91.12
N ILE A 38 -5.11 -40.79 91.44
CA ILE A 38 -5.30 -39.51 90.75
C ILE A 38 -4.04 -38.65 90.86
N ARG A 39 -3.44 -38.54 92.06
CA ARG A 39 -2.25 -37.72 92.29
C ARG A 39 -1.00 -38.29 91.62
N ALA A 40 -0.96 -39.60 91.35
CA ALA A 40 0.12 -40.26 90.64
C ALA A 40 0.03 -40.04 89.12
N ASP A 41 -1.18 -40.06 88.56
CA ASP A 41 -1.40 -39.95 87.11
C ASP A 41 -1.50 -38.48 86.64
N LEU A 42 -2.01 -37.57 87.47
CA LEU A 42 -2.25 -36.16 87.14
C LEU A 42 -1.02 -35.42 86.58
N PRO A 43 0.20 -35.54 87.13
CA PRO A 43 1.38 -34.85 86.59
C PRO A 43 1.67 -35.25 85.13
N ARG A 44 1.50 -36.54 84.81
CA ARG A 44 1.75 -37.06 83.46
C ARG A 44 0.73 -36.51 82.45
N GLU A 45 -0.54 -36.41 82.83
CA GLU A 45 -1.57 -35.89 81.94
C GLU A 45 -1.46 -34.38 81.73
N LEU A 46 -1.01 -33.63 82.74
CA LEU A 46 -0.67 -32.22 82.61
C LEU A 46 0.53 -32.01 81.67
N GLU A 47 1.61 -32.79 81.85
CA GLU A 47 2.78 -32.76 80.97
C GLU A 47 2.41 -33.10 79.52
N GLN A 48 1.58 -34.13 79.31
CA GLN A 48 1.07 -34.48 77.98
C GLN A 48 0.23 -33.35 77.37
N SER A 49 -0.58 -32.66 78.18
CA SER A 49 -1.39 -31.53 77.70
C SER A 49 -0.52 -30.35 77.31
N GLU A 50 0.54 -30.04 78.09
CA GLU A 50 1.52 -29.00 77.75
C GLU A 50 2.25 -29.31 76.44
N ILE A 51 2.65 -30.57 76.22
CA ILE A 51 3.26 -31.00 74.95
C ILE A 51 2.29 -30.81 73.78
N ILE A 52 1.02 -31.18 73.94
CA ILE A 52 0.01 -31.01 72.88
C ILE A 52 -0.20 -29.53 72.56
N ILE A 53 -0.25 -28.67 73.58
CA ILE A 53 -0.39 -27.21 73.40
C ILE A 53 0.84 -26.67 72.66
N SER A 54 2.05 -27.04 73.09
CA SER A 54 3.30 -26.63 72.45
C SER A 54 3.39 -27.09 70.98
N GLN A 55 3.02 -28.35 70.71
CA GLN A 55 2.97 -28.89 69.34
C GLN A 55 1.94 -28.15 68.48
N LYS A 56 0.76 -27.86 69.04
CA LYS A 56 -0.27 -27.08 68.35
C LYS A 56 0.22 -25.68 68.01
N GLU A 57 0.90 -25.00 68.93
CA GLU A 57 1.49 -23.68 68.68
C GLU A 57 2.56 -23.75 67.59
N SER A 58 3.43 -24.76 67.59
CA SER A 58 4.41 -24.99 66.52
C SER A 58 3.75 -25.15 65.16
N ILE A 59 2.74 -26.03 65.06
CA ILE A 59 2.01 -26.29 63.82
C ILE A 59 1.34 -25.02 63.30
N LEU A 60 0.72 -24.21 64.18
CA LEU A 60 0.07 -22.97 63.79
C LEU A 60 1.08 -21.94 63.27
N ASN A 61 2.23 -21.82 63.92
CA ASN A 61 3.29 -20.91 63.47
C ASN A 61 3.88 -21.36 62.13
N GLU A 62 4.23 -22.63 61.98
CA GLU A 62 4.73 -23.20 60.72
C GLU A 62 3.71 -23.02 59.59
N SER A 63 2.43 -23.28 59.86
CA SER A 63 1.36 -23.10 58.86
C SER A 63 1.18 -21.63 58.49
N SER A 64 1.33 -20.71 59.45
CA SER A 64 1.22 -19.27 59.20
C SER A 64 2.39 -18.77 58.36
N GLU A 65 3.61 -19.20 58.67
CA GLU A 65 4.81 -18.84 57.92
C GLU A 65 4.76 -19.37 56.48
N GLU A 66 4.33 -20.64 56.30
CA GLU A 66 4.18 -21.23 54.97
C GLU A 66 3.07 -20.54 54.17
N ALA A 67 1.96 -20.15 54.80
CA ALA A 67 0.89 -19.40 54.14
C ALA A 67 1.34 -18.00 53.71
N GLU A 68 2.12 -17.30 54.54
CA GLU A 68 2.67 -15.99 54.22
C GLU A 68 3.66 -16.07 53.06
N LYS A 69 4.54 -17.07 53.09
CA LYS A 69 5.47 -17.35 52.01
C LYS A 69 4.75 -17.65 50.71
N MET A 70 3.77 -18.56 50.73
CA MET A 70 2.99 -18.90 49.53
C MET A 70 2.22 -17.69 48.98
N SER A 71 1.68 -16.83 49.85
CA SER A 71 1.02 -15.59 49.42
C SER A 71 2.00 -14.62 48.77
N THR A 72 3.22 -14.51 49.31
CA THR A 72 4.26 -13.64 48.76
C THR A 72 4.73 -14.14 47.40
N ASP A 73 5.02 -15.43 47.29
CA ASP A 73 5.46 -16.07 46.05
C ASP A 73 4.38 -15.94 44.96
N ALA A 74 3.11 -16.17 45.31
CA ALA A 74 1.99 -16.01 44.39
C ALA A 74 1.82 -14.56 43.91
N SER A 75 1.99 -13.58 44.81
CA SER A 75 1.93 -12.16 44.45
C SER A 75 3.06 -11.78 43.51
N MET A 76 4.30 -12.20 43.79
CA MET A 76 5.46 -11.92 42.94
C MET A 76 5.29 -12.54 41.54
N HIS A 77 4.82 -13.78 41.47
CA HIS A 77 4.60 -14.44 40.19
C HIS A 77 3.47 -13.77 39.39
N SER A 78 2.40 -13.35 40.06
CA SER A 78 1.32 -12.59 39.43
C SER A 78 1.83 -11.26 38.85
N ASP A 79 2.65 -10.53 39.59
CA ASP A 79 3.22 -9.26 39.15
C ASP A 79 4.15 -9.46 37.94
N GLU A 80 4.94 -10.54 37.93
CA GLU A 80 5.80 -10.91 36.81
C GLU A 80 4.99 -11.23 35.55
N ILE A 81 3.93 -12.05 35.67
CA ILE A 81 3.03 -12.38 34.56
C ILE A 81 2.39 -11.10 33.99
N ILE A 82 1.90 -10.21 34.86
CA ILE A 82 1.27 -8.96 34.42
C ILE A 82 2.27 -8.10 33.66
N LYS A 83 3.50 -7.97 34.18
CA LYS A 83 4.56 -7.19 33.54
C LYS A 83 4.95 -7.77 32.18
N GLU A 84 5.09 -9.09 32.09
CA GLU A 84 5.40 -9.76 30.82
C GLU A 84 4.27 -9.58 29.81
N ALA A 85 3.02 -9.78 30.23
CA ALA A 85 1.85 -9.61 29.37
C ALA A 85 1.72 -8.15 28.86
N GLN A 86 2.02 -7.16 29.70
CA GLN A 86 2.06 -5.75 29.30
C GLN A 86 3.16 -5.49 28.26
N ALA A 87 4.37 -6.02 28.48
CA ALA A 87 5.47 -5.86 27.53
C ALA A 87 5.16 -6.51 26.17
N GLN A 88 4.57 -7.71 26.17
CA GLN A 88 4.12 -8.38 24.94
C GLN A 88 3.01 -7.60 24.24
N ALA A 89 2.05 -7.05 24.98
CA ALA A 89 0.98 -6.23 24.40
C ALA A 89 1.55 -4.96 23.74
N ASP A 90 2.49 -4.28 24.39
CA ASP A 90 3.16 -3.10 23.85
C ASP A 90 3.96 -3.44 22.58
N GLU A 91 4.63 -4.61 22.55
CA GLU A 91 5.35 -5.09 21.38
C GLU A 91 4.41 -5.37 20.20
N ILE A 92 3.29 -6.06 20.45
CA ILE A 92 2.26 -6.34 19.43
C ILE A 92 1.70 -5.04 18.86
N ILE A 93 1.39 -4.06 19.71
CA ILE A 93 0.86 -2.76 19.27
C ILE A 93 1.90 -2.05 18.40
N LYS A 94 3.16 -2.03 18.82
CA LYS A 94 4.25 -1.40 18.06
C LYS A 94 4.46 -2.07 16.71
N GLU A 95 4.44 -3.40 16.65
CA GLU A 95 4.57 -4.12 15.39
C GLU A 95 3.39 -3.86 14.46
N ALA A 96 2.16 -3.89 14.98
CA ALA A 96 0.95 -3.61 14.22
C ALA A 96 0.96 -2.17 13.65
N GLN A 97 1.40 -1.19 14.43
CA GLN A 97 1.57 0.20 13.97
C GLN A 97 2.59 0.30 12.84
N ALA A 98 3.77 -0.32 12.99
CA ALA A 98 4.80 -0.32 11.95
C ALA A 98 4.33 -0.99 10.65
N GLN A 99 3.59 -2.10 10.75
CA GLN A 99 2.99 -2.76 9.58
C GLN A 99 1.93 -1.88 8.92
N ALA A 100 1.07 -1.22 9.70
CA ALA A 100 0.06 -0.30 9.19
C ALA A 100 0.68 0.89 8.45
N GLU A 101 1.71 1.53 9.03
CA GLU A 101 2.46 2.61 8.39
C GLU A 101 3.07 2.17 7.05
N LYS A 102 3.66 0.97 7.02
CA LYS A 102 4.21 0.39 5.80
C LYS A 102 3.14 0.20 4.72
N LEU A 103 2.00 -0.40 5.06
CA LEU A 103 0.90 -0.62 4.12
C LEU A 103 0.32 0.68 3.58
N VAL A 104 0.17 1.70 4.43
CA VAL A 104 -0.29 3.03 4.01
C VAL A 104 0.71 3.65 3.04
N SER A 105 2.01 3.63 3.37
CA SER A 105 3.07 4.14 2.50
C SER A 105 3.11 3.43 1.14
N GLU A 106 3.01 2.10 1.12
CA GLU A 106 2.93 1.32 -0.12
C GLU A 106 1.71 1.71 -0.95
N ASN A 107 0.54 1.89 -0.32
CA ASN A 107 -0.68 2.29 -1.01
C ASN A 107 -0.60 3.73 -1.55
N GLU A 108 -0.02 4.66 -0.81
CA GLU A 108 0.22 6.04 -1.28
C GLU A 108 1.15 6.06 -2.50
N ILE A 109 2.17 5.20 -2.53
CA ILE A 109 3.05 5.05 -3.69
C ILE A 109 2.26 4.53 -4.90
N VAL A 110 1.44 3.51 -4.73
CA VAL A 110 0.61 2.95 -5.81
C VAL A 110 -0.39 3.98 -6.32
N ALA A 111 -1.13 4.64 -5.43
CA ALA A 111 -2.07 5.70 -5.80
C ALA A 111 -1.37 6.86 -6.53
N GLY A 112 -0.20 7.29 -6.04
CA GLY A 112 0.60 8.30 -6.70
C GLY A 112 1.13 7.86 -8.08
N ALA A 113 1.48 6.58 -8.24
CA ALA A 113 1.89 6.02 -9.52
C ALA A 113 0.72 5.95 -10.52
N GLU A 114 -0.48 5.58 -10.08
CA GLU A 114 -1.69 5.57 -10.92
C GLU A 114 -2.04 6.98 -11.42
N VAL A 115 -2.01 7.99 -10.55
CA VAL A 115 -2.25 9.38 -10.95
C VAL A 115 -1.26 9.82 -12.03
N ARG A 116 0.05 9.59 -11.82
CA ARG A 116 1.08 9.94 -12.81
C ARG A 116 0.92 9.16 -14.12
N ALA A 117 0.55 7.88 -14.04
CA ALA A 117 0.32 7.07 -15.24
C ALA A 117 -0.84 7.65 -16.06
N ASN A 118 -1.94 8.06 -15.42
CA ASN A 118 -3.06 8.70 -16.07
C ASN A 118 -2.66 10.06 -16.67
N GLU A 119 -1.89 10.88 -15.96
CA GLU A 119 -1.38 12.15 -16.50
C GLU A 119 -0.52 11.96 -17.76
N ILE A 120 0.38 10.95 -17.74
CA ILE A 120 1.21 10.62 -18.90
C ILE A 120 0.35 10.16 -20.08
N LEU A 121 -0.68 9.34 -19.83
CA LEU A 121 -1.61 8.89 -20.87
C LEU A 121 -2.38 10.07 -21.49
N THR A 122 -2.94 10.95 -20.66
CA THR A 122 -3.64 12.15 -21.14
C THR A 122 -2.72 13.06 -21.95
N LEU A 123 -1.49 13.30 -21.48
CA LEU A 123 -0.52 14.10 -22.23
C LEU A 123 -0.13 13.44 -23.55
N ALA A 124 0.05 12.12 -23.56
CA ALA A 124 0.35 11.38 -24.78
C ALA A 124 -0.81 11.43 -25.79
N GLU A 125 -2.06 11.36 -25.33
CA GLU A 125 -3.25 11.50 -26.17
C GLU A 125 -3.36 12.91 -26.76
N GLN A 126 -3.15 13.95 -25.96
CA GLN A 126 -3.14 15.34 -26.42
C GLN A 126 -2.05 15.60 -27.45
N ASN A 127 -0.81 15.18 -27.17
CA ASN A 127 0.30 15.32 -28.12
C ASN A 127 0.03 14.57 -29.43
N LYS A 128 -0.57 13.38 -29.35
CA LYS A 128 -0.95 12.60 -30.53
C LYS A 128 -1.99 13.38 -31.36
N GLU A 129 -3.01 13.96 -30.73
CA GLU A 129 -4.02 14.77 -31.42
C GLU A 129 -3.39 16.00 -32.09
N GLU A 130 -2.53 16.74 -31.38
CA GLU A 130 -1.84 17.91 -31.93
C GLU A 130 -0.95 17.55 -33.14
N ILE A 131 -0.22 16.44 -33.06
CA ILE A 131 0.62 15.95 -34.17
C ILE A 131 -0.23 15.60 -35.39
N VAL A 132 -1.37 14.92 -35.18
CA VAL A 132 -2.26 14.53 -36.28
C VAL A 132 -2.89 15.78 -36.92
N GLU A 133 -3.39 16.72 -36.11
CA GLU A 133 -3.99 17.96 -36.61
C GLU A 133 -2.97 18.79 -37.40
N SER A 134 -1.75 18.95 -36.88
CA SER A 134 -0.67 19.65 -37.57
C SER A 134 -0.29 18.96 -38.88
N ALA A 135 -0.21 17.62 -38.88
CA ALA A 135 0.09 16.86 -40.07
C ALA A 135 -0.99 17.01 -41.15
N GLU A 136 -2.27 16.96 -40.76
CA GLU A 136 -3.41 17.17 -41.66
C GLU A 136 -3.43 18.59 -42.23
N GLN A 137 -3.21 19.60 -41.40
CA GLN A 137 -3.13 21.00 -41.86
C GLN A 137 -1.98 21.17 -42.87
N ASN A 138 -0.78 20.69 -42.54
CA ASN A 138 0.38 20.76 -43.43
C ASN A 138 0.14 20.02 -44.75
N HIS A 139 -0.51 18.85 -44.69
CA HIS A 139 -0.86 18.07 -45.87
C HIS A 139 -1.83 18.84 -46.79
N ASN A 140 -2.87 19.43 -46.22
CA ASN A 140 -3.87 20.21 -46.95
C ASN A 140 -3.25 21.46 -47.58
N GLU A 141 -2.39 22.17 -46.85
CA GLU A 141 -1.65 23.32 -47.39
C GLU A 141 -0.74 22.92 -48.55
N MET A 142 -0.05 21.79 -48.44
CA MET A 142 0.83 21.29 -49.50
C MET A 142 0.03 20.93 -50.76
N ILE A 143 -1.11 20.24 -50.62
CA ILE A 143 -1.99 19.92 -51.75
C ILE A 143 -2.52 21.19 -52.43
N SER A 144 -2.94 22.17 -51.64
CA SER A 144 -3.44 23.44 -52.17
C SER A 144 -2.36 24.17 -52.99
N LYS A 145 -1.16 24.31 -52.43
CA LYS A 145 -0.01 24.92 -53.12
C LYS A 145 0.38 24.15 -54.38
N ALA A 146 0.43 22.81 -54.31
CA ALA A 146 0.76 21.97 -55.45
C ALA A 146 -0.25 22.13 -56.59
N THR A 147 -1.55 22.19 -56.26
CA THR A 147 -2.63 22.41 -57.23
C THR A 147 -2.50 23.77 -57.91
N LEU A 148 -2.25 24.84 -57.13
CA LEU A 148 -2.07 26.19 -57.68
C LEU A 148 -0.86 26.27 -58.62
N VAL A 149 0.28 25.71 -58.21
CA VAL A 149 1.50 25.70 -59.04
C VAL A 149 1.27 24.89 -60.31
N GLN A 150 0.55 23.78 -60.24
CA GLN A 150 0.20 22.99 -61.42
C GLN A 150 -0.67 23.81 -62.38
N GLU A 151 -1.73 24.46 -61.88
CA GLU A 151 -2.62 25.28 -62.70
C GLU A 151 -1.87 26.46 -63.37
N GLU A 152 -1.04 27.17 -62.60
CA GLU A 152 -0.21 28.26 -63.12
C GLU A 152 0.77 27.77 -64.19
N SER A 153 1.42 26.63 -63.94
CA SER A 153 2.36 26.02 -64.89
C SER A 153 1.67 25.59 -66.19
N GLU A 154 0.47 25.02 -66.11
CA GLU A 154 -0.34 24.64 -67.27
C GLU A 154 -0.75 25.87 -68.09
N ASN A 155 -1.20 26.94 -67.42
CA ASN A 155 -1.59 28.19 -68.07
C ASN A 155 -0.39 28.89 -68.73
N TYR A 156 0.74 28.97 -68.03
CA TYR A 156 1.97 29.53 -68.57
C TYR A 156 2.50 28.73 -69.77
N SER A 157 2.41 27.40 -69.72
CA SER A 157 2.76 26.52 -70.85
C SER A 157 1.86 26.77 -72.06
N LYS A 158 0.53 26.87 -71.85
CA LYS A 158 -0.43 27.21 -72.92
C LYS A 158 -0.13 28.57 -73.53
N GLN A 159 0.11 29.59 -72.71
CA GLN A 159 0.43 30.94 -73.17
C GLN A 159 1.72 30.96 -73.98
N ARG A 160 2.80 30.34 -73.48
CA ARG A 160 4.06 30.28 -74.22
C ARG A 160 3.95 29.57 -75.57
N ARG A 161 3.14 28.51 -75.66
CA ARG A 161 2.86 27.85 -76.94
C ARG A 161 2.14 28.79 -77.90
N ALA A 162 1.10 29.49 -77.43
CA ALA A 162 0.37 30.45 -78.24
C ALA A 162 1.26 31.61 -78.72
N ASP A 163 2.11 32.16 -77.85
CA ASP A 163 3.04 33.23 -78.19
C ASP A 163 4.10 32.77 -79.21
N ALA A 164 4.64 31.56 -79.04
CA ALA A 164 5.57 30.96 -79.99
C ALA A 164 4.92 30.71 -81.36
N ASP A 165 3.68 30.22 -81.37
CA ASP A 165 2.90 30.02 -82.61
C ASP A 165 2.62 31.36 -83.31
N ASN A 166 2.31 32.41 -82.56
CA ASN A 166 2.11 33.75 -83.12
C ASN A 166 3.41 34.33 -83.69
N TYR A 167 4.51 34.23 -82.95
CA TYR A 167 5.82 34.66 -83.44
C TYR A 167 6.24 33.91 -84.72
N ALA A 168 6.02 32.59 -84.76
CA ALA A 168 6.29 31.79 -85.96
C ALA A 168 5.46 32.28 -87.15
N LYS A 169 4.17 32.61 -86.96
CA LYS A 169 3.33 33.20 -88.01
C LYS A 169 3.86 34.55 -88.48
N GLU A 170 4.22 35.45 -87.56
CA GLU A 170 4.78 36.77 -87.92
C GLU A 170 6.06 36.64 -88.76
N VAL A 171 6.98 35.76 -88.35
CA VAL A 171 8.21 35.48 -89.10
C VAL A 171 7.91 34.90 -90.49
N LEU A 172 6.95 33.97 -90.59
CA LEU A 172 6.56 33.37 -91.86
C LEU A 172 5.92 34.40 -92.81
N PHE A 173 5.04 35.28 -92.30
CA PHE A 173 4.45 36.36 -93.10
C PHE A 173 5.51 37.37 -93.58
N ALA A 174 6.44 37.77 -92.71
CA ALA A 174 7.53 38.65 -93.11
C ALA A 174 8.43 38.02 -94.19
N LEU A 175 8.66 36.70 -94.11
CA LEU A 175 9.40 35.96 -95.12
C LEU A 175 8.63 35.89 -96.45
N GLU A 176 7.32 35.63 -96.40
CA GLU A 176 6.43 35.63 -97.58
C GLU A 176 6.43 36.99 -98.28
N GLU A 177 6.31 38.08 -97.52
CA GLU A 177 6.35 39.45 -98.06
C GLU A 177 7.70 39.72 -98.75
N ARG A 178 8.82 39.37 -98.09
CA ARG A 178 10.16 39.54 -98.66
C ARG A 178 10.36 38.72 -99.93
N LEU A 179 9.89 37.48 -99.97
CA LEU A 179 9.95 36.63 -101.15
C LEU A 179 9.09 37.20 -102.29
N SER A 180 7.90 37.71 -101.97
CA SER A 180 7.01 38.35 -102.94
C SER A 180 7.64 39.60 -103.57
N LEU A 181 8.29 40.45 -102.76
CA LEU A 181 9.05 41.60 -103.25
C LEU A 181 10.23 41.18 -104.13
N SER A 182 10.97 40.15 -103.71
CA SER A 182 12.10 39.62 -104.49
C SER A 182 11.64 39.05 -105.83
N LEU A 183 10.54 38.30 -105.85
CA LEU A 183 9.91 37.79 -107.07
C LEU A 183 9.45 38.93 -108.00
N ALA A 184 8.86 39.99 -107.45
CA ALA A 184 8.45 41.16 -108.22
C ALA A 184 9.65 41.89 -108.85
N GLN A 185 10.77 42.01 -108.13
CA GLN A 185 12.01 42.57 -108.67
C GLN A 185 12.61 41.69 -109.78
N ILE A 186 12.62 40.36 -109.59
CA ILE A 186 13.08 39.42 -110.63
C ILE A 186 12.21 39.54 -111.87
N ARG A 187 10.88 39.60 -111.74
CA ARG A 187 9.96 39.80 -112.87
C ARG A 187 10.22 41.10 -113.62
N LYS A 188 10.38 42.23 -112.91
CA LYS A 188 10.75 43.51 -113.52
C LYS A 188 12.09 43.45 -114.25
N GLY A 189 13.07 42.73 -113.68
CA GLY A 189 14.36 42.51 -114.33
C GLY A 189 14.25 41.69 -115.62
N ILE A 190 13.44 40.62 -115.61
CA ILE A 190 13.14 39.82 -116.81
C ILE A 190 12.43 40.68 -117.87
N GLU A 191 11.38 41.41 -117.49
CA GLU A 191 10.65 42.32 -118.39
C GLU A 191 11.59 43.37 -119.01
N ALA A 192 12.49 43.97 -118.22
CA ALA A 192 13.48 44.93 -118.71
C ALA A 192 14.43 44.33 -119.75
N MET A 193 14.92 43.11 -119.53
CA MET A 193 15.77 42.41 -120.49
C MET A 193 15.02 42.02 -121.76
N GLU A 194 13.76 41.60 -121.66
CA GLU A 194 12.92 41.34 -122.84
C GLU A 194 12.68 42.62 -123.67
N THR A 195 12.48 43.77 -123.02
CA THR A 195 12.41 45.06 -123.73
C THR A 195 13.75 45.48 -124.35
N GLU A 196 14.89 45.26 -123.68
CA GLU A 196 16.22 45.54 -124.26
C GLU A 196 16.52 44.64 -125.46
N ASP A 197 16.12 43.37 -125.44
CA ASP A 197 16.23 42.46 -126.59
C ASP A 197 15.32 42.92 -127.75
N MET A 198 14.12 43.44 -127.47
CA MET A 198 13.23 44.01 -128.49
C MET A 198 13.78 45.31 -129.11
N GLU A 199 14.30 46.24 -128.30
CA GLU A 199 14.92 47.49 -128.79
C GLU A 199 16.23 47.22 -129.56
N SER A 200 17.01 46.21 -129.14
CA SER A 200 18.22 45.78 -129.84
C SER A 200 17.92 45.15 -131.21
N GLN A 201 16.79 44.47 -131.35
CA GLN A 201 16.33 43.94 -132.64
C GLN A 201 15.73 45.02 -133.54
N GLU A 202 15.14 46.08 -132.98
CA GLU A 202 14.59 47.22 -133.75
C GLU A 202 15.68 48.18 -134.26
N GLN A 203 16.85 48.25 -133.60
CA GLN A 203 18.04 48.99 -134.10
C GLN A 203 18.86 48.22 -135.14
N LEU A 204 18.59 46.92 -135.34
CA LEU A 204 19.26 46.03 -136.29
C LEU A 204 18.41 45.68 -137.53
N ALA A 205 17.19 46.24 -137.65
CA ALA A 205 16.31 46.15 -138.80
C ALA A 205 16.31 47.45 -139.63
#